data_AF-A0A3D0DNS8-F1
#
_entry.id   AF-A0A3D0DNS8-F1
#
_cell.length_a   1.000
_cell.length_b   1.000
_cell.length_c   1.000
_cell.angle_alpha   90.00
_cell.angle_beta   90.00
_cell.angle_gamma   90.00
#
_symmetry.space_group_name_H-M   'P 1'
#
loop_
_entity.id
_entity.type
_entity.pdbx_description
1 polymer ?
#
loop_
_entity_poly.entity_id
_entity_poly.type
_entity_poly.pdbx_seq_one_letter_code
_entity_poly.pdbx_strand_id
1 'polypeptide(L)'
;MIIPALIIEASLVFICIQLKSLDENITYQLNSLDDIPIYYRLAKRNVSLNLDYDLVYSGFDMKTDDGIKGRYYYMDTNDKMYLFILTNETSKLIDRGDAVTIKATISEDEASSDFIESEYTNEMKLGNNSLDGYVEKYIVSEPEYPARRIILINYTMAAAIIMVIITVLYFIVAAVFPELNMLFRLKGLASSRKKLIKKLDKEMKDRLISAEGSVYTTDNYIIKANVSYIDIEKRPAH
;
A
#
# COMPACT_ATOMS: atom_id res chain seq x y z
N MET A 1 2.02 17.55 21.48
CA MET A 1 2.59 17.20 20.17
C MET A 1 2.05 15.89 19.58
N ILE A 2 1.00 15.27 20.14
CA ILE A 2 0.48 13.96 19.68
C ILE A 2 -0.57 14.09 18.56
N ILE A 3 -1.47 15.08 18.69
CA ILE A 3 -2.51 15.36 17.68
C ILE A 3 -1.91 15.58 16.28
N PRO A 4 -0.82 16.36 16.10
CA PRO A 4 -0.20 16.51 14.78
C PRO A 4 0.34 15.19 14.20
N ALA A 5 0.91 14.30 15.02
CA ALA A 5 1.46 13.03 14.55
C ALA A 5 0.35 12.10 14.03
N LEU A 6 -0.76 11.97 14.77
CA LEU A 6 -1.91 11.18 14.34
C LEU A 6 -2.56 11.73 13.06
N ILE A 7 -2.61 13.06 12.88
CA ILE A 7 -3.12 13.67 11.65
C ILE A 7 -2.24 13.33 10.45
N ILE A 8 -0.92 13.34 10.63
CA ILE A 8 0.03 12.97 9.56
C ILE A 8 -0.11 11.49 9.20
N GLU A 9 -0.17 10.61 10.20
CA GLU A 9 -0.33 9.17 9.98
C GLU A 9 -1.68 8.85 9.31
N ALA A 10 -2.78 9.48 9.75
CA ALA A 10 -4.09 9.32 9.13
C ALA A 10 -4.10 9.82 7.68
N SER A 11 -3.45 10.96 7.41
CA SER A 11 -3.29 11.48 6.04
C SER A 11 -2.50 10.51 5.15
N LEU A 12 -1.43 9.90 5.68
CA LEU A 12 -0.63 8.91 4.96
C LEU A 12 -1.46 7.67 4.59
N VAL A 13 -2.23 7.14 5.55
CA VAL A 13 -3.14 6.01 5.29
C VAL A 13 -4.19 6.37 4.25
N PHE A 14 -4.76 7.58 4.31
CA PHE A 14 -5.71 8.05 3.32
C PHE A 14 -5.10 8.11 1.91
N ILE A 15 -3.88 8.62 1.77
CA ILE A 15 -3.17 8.65 0.47
C ILE A 15 -2.94 7.22 -0.05
N CYS A 16 -2.51 6.30 0.81
CA CYS A 16 -2.34 4.89 0.42
C CYS A 16 -3.64 4.25 -0.07
N ILE A 17 -4.78 4.55 0.59
CA ILE A 17 -6.11 4.07 0.16
C ILE A 17 -6.45 4.64 -1.22
N GLN A 18 -6.27 5.94 -1.43
CA GLN A 18 -6.55 6.59 -2.72
C GLN A 18 -5.68 6.00 -3.84
N LEU A 19 -4.37 5.82 -3.60
CA LEU A 19 -3.46 5.21 -4.56
C LEU A 19 -3.88 3.78 -4.93
N LYS A 20 -4.29 2.98 -3.94
CA LYS A 20 -4.78 1.61 -4.17
C LYS A 20 -6.11 1.59 -4.92
N SER A 21 -6.94 2.61 -4.77
CA SER A 21 -8.25 2.71 -5.43
C SER A 21 -8.18 3.08 -6.92
N LEU A 22 -7.00 3.44 -7.44
CA LEU A 22 -6.82 3.72 -8.86
C LEU A 22 -6.89 2.40 -9.66
N ASP A 23 -7.62 2.40 -10.77
CA ASP A 23 -7.82 1.22 -11.63
C ASP A 23 -6.50 0.58 -12.08
N GLU A 24 -5.47 1.38 -12.31
CA GLU A 24 -4.12 0.93 -12.66
C GLU A 24 -3.45 0.07 -11.57
N ASN A 25 -3.92 0.13 -10.33
CA ASN A 25 -3.34 -0.55 -9.18
C ASN A 25 -4.26 -1.65 -8.61
N ILE A 26 -5.46 -1.80 -9.18
CA ILE A 26 -6.41 -2.84 -8.80
C ILE A 26 -6.25 -4.01 -9.77
N THR A 27 -6.17 -5.23 -9.23
CA THR A 27 -6.25 -6.46 -10.02
C THR A 27 -7.68 -6.98 -9.94
N TYR A 28 -8.34 -7.10 -11.08
CA TYR A 28 -9.71 -7.60 -11.18
C TYR A 28 -9.71 -9.10 -11.52
N GLN A 29 -10.66 -9.86 -11.00
CA GLN A 29 -10.79 -11.27 -11.37
C GLN A 29 -11.61 -11.42 -12.64
N LEU A 30 -11.02 -11.94 -13.70
CA LEU A 30 -11.70 -12.20 -14.97
C LEU A 30 -12.25 -13.63 -14.94
N ASN A 31 -13.58 -13.75 -14.98
CA ASN A 31 -14.26 -15.05 -14.91
C ASN A 31 -14.57 -15.63 -16.29
N SER A 32 -14.78 -14.79 -17.30
CA SER A 32 -15.03 -15.18 -18.69
C SER A 32 -14.14 -14.37 -19.63
N LEU A 33 -13.65 -15.00 -20.70
CA LEU A 33 -12.88 -14.33 -21.75
C LEU A 33 -13.76 -13.40 -22.61
N ASP A 34 -15.06 -13.68 -22.70
CA ASP A 34 -16.04 -12.80 -23.38
C ASP A 34 -16.13 -11.40 -22.75
N ASP A 35 -15.75 -11.28 -21.47
CA ASP A 35 -15.79 -10.01 -20.75
C ASP A 35 -14.57 -9.12 -21.03
N ILE A 36 -13.55 -9.61 -21.74
CA ILE A 36 -12.31 -8.86 -22.04
C ILE A 36 -12.60 -7.48 -22.66
N PRO A 37 -13.45 -7.35 -23.71
CA PRO A 37 -13.80 -6.05 -24.29
C PRO A 37 -14.48 -5.10 -23.29
N ILE A 38 -15.30 -5.64 -22.39
CA ILE A 38 -16.02 -4.87 -21.38
C ILE A 38 -15.04 -4.34 -20.33
N TYR A 39 -14.14 -5.20 -19.84
CA TYR A 39 -13.09 -4.82 -18.90
C TYR A 39 -12.17 -3.76 -19.50
N TYR A 40 -11.84 -3.91 -20.78
CA TYR A 40 -11.08 -2.91 -21.50
C TYR A 40 -11.85 -1.57 -21.60
N ARG A 41 -13.13 -1.58 -21.94
CA ARG A 41 -13.92 -0.32 -22.00
C ARG A 41 -14.04 0.39 -20.65
N LEU A 42 -14.07 -0.37 -19.56
CA LEU A 42 -14.16 0.15 -18.19
C LEU A 42 -12.80 0.56 -17.58
N ALA A 43 -11.72 0.59 -18.37
CA ALA A 43 -10.35 0.84 -17.91
C ALA A 43 -9.84 -0.15 -16.84
N LYS A 44 -10.47 -1.32 -16.70
CA LYS A 44 -10.07 -2.42 -15.81
C LYS A 44 -8.99 -3.27 -16.48
N ARG A 45 -7.83 -2.66 -16.67
CA ARG A 45 -6.72 -3.21 -17.48
C ARG A 45 -6.05 -4.41 -16.81
N ASN A 46 -5.84 -4.38 -15.50
CA ASN A 46 -5.14 -5.47 -14.82
C ASN A 46 -6.12 -6.56 -14.37
N VAL A 47 -5.90 -7.78 -14.81
CA VAL A 47 -6.76 -8.92 -14.53
C VAL A 47 -5.99 -10.11 -13.96
N SER A 48 -6.69 -10.93 -13.20
CA SER A 48 -6.26 -12.25 -12.76
C SER A 48 -7.21 -13.27 -13.35
N LEU A 49 -6.66 -14.28 -14.02
CA LEU A 49 -7.43 -15.35 -14.64
C LEU A 49 -6.82 -16.71 -14.31
N ASN A 50 -7.67 -17.73 -14.22
CA ASN A 50 -7.23 -19.12 -14.12
C ASN A 50 -7.14 -19.69 -15.53
N LEU A 51 -5.96 -20.17 -15.90
CA LEU A 51 -5.72 -20.88 -17.14
C LEU A 51 -5.94 -22.37 -16.88
N ASP A 52 -7.19 -22.78 -16.92
CA ASP A 52 -7.61 -24.20 -17.00
C ASP A 52 -7.87 -24.60 -18.47
N TYR A 53 -7.34 -23.83 -19.42
CA TYR A 53 -7.59 -23.98 -20.85
C TYR A 53 -6.41 -24.61 -21.55
N ASP A 54 -6.69 -25.40 -22.60
CA ASP A 54 -5.68 -25.92 -23.52
C ASP A 54 -5.16 -24.80 -24.42
N LEU A 55 -4.24 -24.00 -23.88
CA LEU A 55 -3.54 -22.96 -24.62
C LEU A 55 -2.53 -23.57 -25.58
N VAL A 56 -2.57 -23.14 -26.84
CA VAL A 56 -1.65 -23.60 -27.87
C VAL A 56 -0.64 -22.50 -28.18
N TYR A 57 0.64 -22.87 -28.22
CA TYR A 57 1.70 -21.94 -28.60
C TYR A 57 1.54 -21.54 -30.07
N SER A 58 1.52 -20.24 -30.35
CA SER A 58 1.27 -19.73 -31.71
C SER A 58 2.50 -19.73 -32.61
N GLY A 59 3.69 -20.04 -32.08
CA GLY A 59 4.94 -19.95 -32.84
C GLY A 59 5.66 -18.60 -32.71
N PHE A 60 5.01 -17.59 -32.13
CA PHE A 60 5.55 -16.24 -32.01
C PHE A 60 6.10 -15.93 -30.62
N ASP A 61 7.25 -15.25 -30.59
CA ASP A 61 7.90 -14.77 -29.39
C ASP A 61 7.85 -13.24 -29.32
N MET A 62 7.46 -12.68 -28.19
CA MET A 62 7.62 -11.26 -27.90
C MET A 62 9.06 -10.99 -27.47
N LYS A 63 9.84 -10.39 -28.38
CA LYS A 63 11.26 -10.05 -28.17
C LYS A 63 11.42 -8.59 -27.78
N THR A 64 12.37 -8.35 -26.89
CA THR A 64 12.92 -7.03 -26.56
C THR A 64 14.44 -7.08 -26.73
N ASP A 65 15.13 -5.94 -26.66
CA ASP A 65 16.60 -5.86 -26.81
C ASP A 65 17.35 -6.80 -25.84
N ASP A 66 16.76 -7.08 -24.67
CA ASP A 66 17.29 -7.96 -23.64
C ASP A 66 16.89 -9.46 -23.80
N GLY A 67 16.23 -9.83 -24.90
CA GLY A 67 15.81 -11.21 -25.21
C GLY A 67 14.29 -11.44 -25.25
N ILE A 68 13.88 -12.70 -25.13
CA ILE A 68 12.46 -13.10 -25.19
C ILE A 68 11.77 -12.73 -23.86
N LYS A 69 10.89 -11.73 -23.92
CA LYS A 69 10.13 -11.21 -22.78
C LYS A 69 8.84 -11.98 -22.53
N GLY A 70 8.27 -12.58 -23.57
CA GLY A 70 7.11 -13.46 -23.47
C GLY A 70 6.87 -14.23 -24.76
N ARG A 71 5.92 -15.17 -24.72
CA ARG A 71 5.54 -16.04 -25.82
C ARG A 71 4.06 -15.91 -26.10
N TYR A 72 3.69 -15.91 -27.37
CA TYR A 72 2.29 -15.83 -27.78
C TYR A 72 1.65 -17.22 -27.71
N TYR A 73 0.52 -17.28 -27.03
CA TYR A 73 -0.37 -18.42 -26.97
C TYR A 73 -1.74 -17.98 -27.45
N TYR A 74 -2.50 -18.90 -28.01
CA TYR A 74 -3.88 -18.66 -28.38
C TYR A 74 -4.80 -19.71 -27.78
N MET A 75 -6.04 -19.31 -27.59
CA MET A 75 -7.13 -20.21 -27.25
C MET A 75 -8.22 -20.05 -28.30
N ASP A 76 -8.51 -21.14 -28.98
CA ASP A 76 -9.61 -21.21 -29.93
C ASP A 76 -10.90 -21.58 -29.19
N THR A 77 -11.89 -20.70 -29.27
CA THR A 77 -13.28 -21.03 -29.01
C THR A 77 -14.01 -21.05 -30.34
N ASN A 78 -15.01 -21.93 -30.51
CA ASN A 78 -15.75 -22.10 -31.77
C ASN A 78 -16.23 -20.80 -32.44
N ASP A 79 -16.36 -19.69 -31.69
CA ASP A 79 -16.74 -18.37 -32.21
C ASP A 79 -15.56 -17.36 -32.32
N LYS A 80 -14.47 -17.53 -31.56
CA LYS A 80 -13.39 -16.54 -31.40
C LYS A 80 -12.05 -17.13 -30.98
N MET A 81 -10.96 -16.54 -31.46
CA MET A 81 -9.60 -16.79 -31.00
C MET A 81 -9.13 -15.69 -30.05
N TYR A 82 -8.73 -16.08 -28.83
CA TYR A 82 -8.15 -15.18 -27.84
C TYR A 82 -6.64 -15.29 -27.79
N LEU A 83 -5.95 -14.16 -27.70
CA LEU A 83 -4.50 -14.09 -27.67
C LEU A 83 -3.96 -13.79 -26.26
N PHE A 84 -2.91 -14.50 -25.89
CA PHE A 84 -2.24 -14.39 -24.60
C PHE A 84 -0.74 -14.23 -24.82
N ILE A 85 -0.09 -13.37 -24.03
CA ILE A 85 1.37 -13.31 -23.95
C ILE A 85 1.78 -13.78 -22.57
N LEU A 86 2.46 -14.92 -22.52
CA LEU A 86 2.89 -15.56 -21.28
C LEU A 86 4.39 -15.38 -21.06
N THR A 87 4.80 -15.28 -19.81
CA THR A 87 6.22 -15.30 -19.44
C THR A 87 6.82 -16.69 -19.64
N ASN A 88 8.14 -16.77 -19.74
CA ASN A 88 8.84 -18.05 -19.90
C ASN A 88 8.61 -19.03 -18.73
N GLU A 89 8.32 -18.53 -17.53
CA GLU A 89 8.04 -19.36 -16.36
C GLU A 89 6.65 -19.99 -16.47
N THR A 90 5.64 -19.17 -16.74
CA THR A 90 4.25 -19.61 -16.92
C THR A 90 4.09 -20.51 -18.14
N SER A 91 4.77 -20.20 -19.25
CA SER A 91 4.82 -21.04 -20.46
C SER A 91 5.23 -22.47 -20.13
N LYS A 92 6.27 -22.66 -19.30
CA LYS A 92 6.76 -23.99 -18.91
C LYS A 92 5.77 -24.78 -18.05
N LEU A 93 4.89 -24.11 -17.30
CA LEU A 93 3.88 -24.75 -16.48
C LEU A 93 2.69 -25.19 -17.34
N ILE A 94 2.27 -24.34 -18.27
CA ILE A 94 1.24 -24.67 -19.27
C ILE A 94 1.70 -25.85 -20.14
N ASP A 95 2.96 -25.85 -20.61
CA ASP A 95 3.53 -26.95 -21.40
C ASP A 95 3.57 -28.28 -20.62
N ARG A 96 3.45 -28.27 -19.28
CA ARG A 96 3.37 -29.47 -18.43
C ARG A 96 1.94 -29.93 -18.13
N GLY A 97 0.93 -29.14 -18.54
CA GLY A 97 -0.47 -29.38 -18.23
C GLY A 97 -0.87 -28.99 -16.81
N ASP A 98 -0.09 -28.12 -16.14
CA ASP A 98 -0.44 -27.61 -14.82
C ASP A 98 -1.47 -26.48 -14.93
N ALA A 99 -2.50 -26.50 -14.09
CA ALA A 99 -3.44 -25.39 -13.92
C ALA A 99 -2.73 -24.20 -13.25
N VAL A 100 -2.77 -23.02 -13.89
CA VAL A 100 -2.05 -21.83 -13.39
C VAL A 100 -2.96 -20.60 -13.33
N THR A 101 -2.95 -19.90 -12.20
CA THR A 101 -3.51 -18.56 -12.10
C THR A 101 -2.48 -17.54 -12.55
N ILE A 102 -2.79 -16.76 -13.58
CA ILE A 102 -1.93 -15.69 -14.06
C ILE A 102 -2.50 -14.31 -13.73
N LYS A 103 -1.61 -13.32 -13.70
CA LYS A 103 -1.97 -11.90 -13.60
C LYS A 103 -1.42 -11.18 -14.82
N ALA A 104 -2.31 -10.52 -15.55
CA ALA A 104 -2.01 -9.95 -16.85
C ALA A 104 -2.63 -8.57 -17.01
N THR A 105 -2.14 -7.83 -17.99
CA THR A 105 -2.73 -6.57 -18.44
C THR A 105 -3.41 -6.80 -19.77
N ILE A 106 -4.64 -6.32 -19.92
CA ILE A 106 -5.35 -6.31 -21.20
C ILE A 106 -4.86 -5.09 -21.99
N SER A 107 -4.28 -5.35 -23.16
CA SER A 107 -3.89 -4.35 -24.14
C SER A 107 -4.64 -4.56 -25.45
N GLU A 108 -4.85 -3.49 -26.20
CA GLU A 108 -5.39 -3.54 -27.55
C GLU A 108 -4.22 -3.43 -28.51
N ASP A 109 -3.98 -4.47 -29.29
CA ASP A 109 -2.90 -4.52 -30.26
C ASP A 109 -3.42 -5.15 -31.56
N GLU A 110 -4.02 -4.28 -32.36
CA GLU A 110 -4.57 -4.62 -33.67
C GLU A 110 -3.46 -5.09 -34.62
N ALA A 111 -2.25 -4.51 -34.57
CA ALA A 111 -1.17 -4.88 -35.48
C ALA A 111 -0.67 -6.32 -35.25
N SER A 112 -0.47 -6.72 -33.99
CA SER A 112 -0.08 -8.09 -33.66
C SER A 112 -1.21 -9.08 -33.94
N SER A 113 -2.46 -8.69 -33.69
CA SER A 113 -3.64 -9.52 -33.95
C SER A 113 -3.82 -9.76 -35.45
N ASP A 114 -3.77 -8.70 -36.28
CA ASP A 114 -3.86 -8.76 -37.73
C ASP A 114 -2.72 -9.58 -38.34
N PHE A 115 -1.50 -9.45 -37.79
CA PHE A 115 -0.36 -10.24 -38.24
C PHE A 115 -0.57 -11.73 -37.98
N ILE A 116 -0.99 -12.10 -36.76
CA ILE A 116 -1.28 -13.50 -36.41
C ILE A 116 -2.43 -14.03 -37.26
N GLU A 117 -3.50 -13.25 -37.46
CA GLU A 117 -4.63 -13.62 -38.32
C GLU A 117 -4.17 -13.89 -39.77
N SER A 118 -3.28 -13.04 -40.31
CA SER A 118 -2.76 -13.19 -41.67
C SER A 118 -1.91 -14.46 -41.84
N GLU A 119 -1.10 -14.81 -40.85
CA GLU A 119 -0.29 -16.03 -40.86
C GLU A 119 -1.17 -17.29 -40.75
N TYR A 120 -2.19 -17.27 -39.88
CA TYR A 120 -3.17 -18.36 -39.78
C TYR A 120 -3.94 -18.58 -41.09
N THR A 121 -4.38 -17.50 -41.72
CA THR A 121 -5.08 -17.53 -43.02
C THR A 121 -4.21 -18.18 -44.10
N ASN A 122 -2.91 -17.80 -44.13
CA ASN A 122 -1.95 -18.33 -45.09
C ASN A 122 -1.66 -19.82 -44.88
N GLU A 123 -1.51 -20.27 -43.62
CA GLU A 123 -1.27 -21.69 -43.31
C GLU A 123 -2.48 -22.58 -43.63
N MET A 124 -3.71 -22.11 -43.37
CA MET A 124 -4.92 -22.90 -43.60
C MET A 124 -5.42 -22.88 -45.05
N LYS A 125 -4.81 -22.09 -45.95
CA LYS A 125 -5.27 -21.86 -47.34
C LYS A 125 -6.75 -21.45 -47.42
N LEU A 126 -7.29 -20.88 -46.35
CA LEU A 126 -8.63 -20.34 -46.31
C LEU A 126 -8.57 -18.93 -46.92
N GLY A 127 -9.51 -18.58 -47.79
CA GLY A 127 -9.50 -17.26 -48.42
C GLY A 127 -9.65 -16.15 -47.37
N ASN A 128 -8.91 -15.04 -47.55
CA ASN A 128 -8.80 -13.88 -46.64
C ASN A 128 -10.12 -13.28 -46.10
N ASN A 129 -11.28 -13.70 -46.57
CA ASN A 129 -12.60 -13.22 -46.12
C ASN A 129 -13.28 -14.11 -45.08
N SER A 130 -12.67 -15.23 -44.67
CA SER A 130 -13.32 -16.22 -43.80
C SER A 130 -12.94 -16.12 -42.32
N LEU A 131 -11.97 -15.26 -41.96
CA LEU A 131 -11.48 -15.09 -40.59
C LEU A 131 -11.63 -13.65 -40.05
N ASP A 132 -12.18 -12.72 -40.84
CA ASP A 132 -12.32 -11.31 -40.45
C ASP A 132 -13.17 -11.18 -39.17
N GLY A 133 -12.52 -10.75 -38.09
CA GLY A 133 -13.12 -10.62 -36.76
C GLY A 133 -13.16 -11.90 -35.92
N TYR A 134 -12.50 -12.97 -36.36
CA TYR A 134 -12.31 -14.21 -35.58
C TYR A 134 -11.24 -14.04 -34.50
N VAL A 135 -10.14 -13.35 -34.81
CA VAL A 135 -9.09 -13.05 -33.84
C VAL A 135 -9.48 -11.82 -33.03
N GLU A 136 -9.57 -11.98 -31.72
CA GLU A 136 -9.90 -10.86 -30.83
C GLU A 136 -8.73 -9.89 -30.76
N LYS A 137 -9.01 -8.59 -30.96
CA LYS A 137 -7.99 -7.51 -30.98
C LYS A 137 -7.37 -7.20 -29.61
N TYR A 138 -7.93 -7.79 -28.55
CA TYR A 138 -7.48 -7.63 -27.18
C TYR A 138 -6.55 -8.76 -26.79
N ILE A 139 -5.33 -8.39 -26.38
CA ILE A 139 -4.30 -9.33 -25.96
C ILE A 139 -4.19 -9.30 -24.43
N VAL A 140 -4.15 -10.47 -23.82
CA VAL A 140 -3.94 -10.62 -22.37
C VAL A 140 -2.45 -10.88 -22.11
N SER A 141 -1.74 -9.85 -21.66
CA SER A 141 -0.27 -9.87 -21.52
C SER A 141 0.18 -9.97 -20.06
N GLU A 142 0.74 -11.12 -19.68
CA GLU A 142 1.40 -11.32 -18.39
C GLU A 142 2.64 -10.43 -18.17
N PRO A 143 3.58 -10.27 -19.13
CA PRO A 143 4.80 -9.50 -18.89
C PRO A 143 4.57 -7.99 -18.73
N GLU A 144 3.40 -7.48 -19.15
CA GLU A 144 3.00 -6.09 -18.99
C GLU A 144 2.29 -5.82 -17.65
N TYR A 145 2.03 -6.85 -16.85
CA TYR A 145 1.39 -6.70 -15.56
C TYR A 145 2.31 -5.95 -14.57
N PRO A 146 1.87 -4.84 -13.96
CA PRO A 146 2.69 -4.01 -13.07
C PRO A 146 2.80 -4.62 -11.65
N ALA A 147 3.25 -5.88 -11.56
CA ALA A 147 3.34 -6.64 -10.31
C ALA A 147 4.10 -5.89 -9.22
N ARG A 148 5.28 -5.35 -9.55
CA ARG A 148 6.14 -4.64 -8.60
C ARG A 148 5.45 -3.40 -8.02
N ARG A 149 4.74 -2.63 -8.85
CA ARG A 149 4.01 -1.43 -8.43
C ARG A 149 2.87 -1.79 -7.48
N ILE A 150 2.04 -2.77 -7.86
CA ILE A 150 0.90 -3.21 -7.05
C ILE A 150 1.36 -3.80 -5.71
N ILE A 151 2.41 -4.61 -5.72
CA ILE A 151 3.02 -5.19 -4.51
C ILE A 151 3.56 -4.08 -3.59
N LEU A 152 4.28 -3.10 -4.14
CA LEU A 152 4.82 -1.98 -3.36
C LEU A 152 3.71 -1.15 -2.70
N ILE A 153 2.61 -0.88 -3.40
CA ILE A 153 1.46 -0.15 -2.85
C ILE A 153 0.83 -0.94 -1.70
N ASN A 154 0.67 -2.27 -1.84
CA ASN A 154 0.14 -3.10 -0.77
C ASN A 154 1.05 -3.13 0.47
N TYR A 155 2.38 -3.24 0.28
CA TYR A 155 3.33 -3.20 1.40
C TYR A 155 3.37 -1.85 2.10
N THR A 156 3.37 -0.75 1.34
CA THR A 156 3.37 0.61 1.94
C THR A 156 2.08 0.87 2.71
N MET A 157 0.93 0.44 2.20
CA MET A 157 -0.34 0.50 2.93
C MET A 157 -0.30 -0.31 4.23
N ALA A 158 0.21 -1.55 4.19
CA ALA A 158 0.34 -2.39 5.38
C ALA A 158 1.28 -1.75 6.42
N ALA A 159 2.42 -1.22 5.99
CA ALA A 159 3.35 -0.51 6.86
C ALA A 159 2.72 0.73 7.51
N ALA A 160 1.97 1.53 6.74
CA ALA A 160 1.27 2.71 7.27
C ALA A 160 0.26 2.33 8.37
N ILE A 161 -0.52 1.26 8.15
CA ILE A 161 -1.48 0.76 9.14
C ILE A 161 -0.76 0.25 10.40
N ILE A 162 0.34 -0.49 10.24
CA ILE A 162 1.15 -0.99 11.37
C ILE A 162 1.70 0.17 12.20
N MET A 163 2.18 1.25 11.56
CA MET A 163 2.65 2.44 12.27
C MET A 163 1.54 3.06 13.13
N VAL A 164 0.33 3.22 12.58
CA VAL A 164 -0.82 3.72 13.35
C VAL A 164 -1.11 2.83 14.55
N ILE A 165 -1.10 1.51 14.37
CA ILE A 165 -1.33 0.55 15.46
C ILE A 165 -0.26 0.71 16.56
N ILE A 166 1.01 0.80 16.17
CA ILE A 166 2.12 0.98 17.12
C ILE A 166 1.95 2.31 17.89
N THR A 167 1.61 3.39 17.19
CA THR A 167 1.39 4.72 17.81
C THR A 167 0.22 4.68 18.80
N VAL A 168 -0.88 4.02 18.45
CA VAL A 168 -2.04 3.83 19.34
C VAL A 168 -1.68 2.96 20.56
N LEU A 169 -0.97 1.86 20.36
CA LEU A 169 -0.51 0.99 21.46
C LEU A 169 0.44 1.74 22.40
N TYR A 170 1.40 2.49 21.85
CA TYR A 170 2.29 3.34 22.64
C TYR A 170 1.49 4.34 23.47
N PHE A 171 0.45 4.94 22.90
CA PHE A 171 -0.41 5.87 23.63
C PHE A 171 -1.15 5.20 24.79
N ILE A 172 -1.73 4.02 24.58
CA ILE A 172 -2.42 3.26 25.64
C ILE A 172 -1.43 2.95 26.77
N VAL A 173 -0.23 2.47 26.45
CA VAL A 173 0.81 2.17 27.44
C VAL A 173 1.24 3.43 28.19
N ALA A 174 1.44 4.55 27.49
CA ALA A 174 1.81 5.82 28.09
C ALA A 174 0.71 6.42 28.98
N ALA A 175 -0.56 6.15 28.69
CA ALA A 175 -1.69 6.57 29.52
C ALA A 175 -1.78 5.75 30.81
N VAL A 176 -1.54 4.43 30.75
CA VAL A 176 -1.58 3.55 31.92
C VAL A 176 -0.30 3.67 32.77
N PHE A 177 0.85 3.85 32.13
CA PHE A 177 2.16 3.97 32.78
C PHE A 177 2.86 5.26 32.35
N PRO A 178 2.51 6.42 32.96
CA PRO A 178 3.11 7.71 32.62
C PRO A 178 4.64 7.76 32.78
N GLU A 179 5.20 6.89 33.62
CA GLU A 179 6.63 6.77 33.89
C GLU A 179 7.43 6.20 32.70
N LEU A 180 6.79 5.41 31.84
CA LEU A 180 7.40 4.83 30.62
C LEU A 180 7.37 5.82 29.45
N ASN A 181 6.68 6.94 29.57
CA ASN A 181 6.60 7.92 28.51
C ASN A 181 7.94 8.67 28.37
N MET A 182 8.64 8.43 27.26
CA MET A 182 9.96 9.00 26.98
C MET A 182 9.96 10.54 27.01
N LEU A 183 8.82 11.17 26.70
CA LEU A 183 8.65 12.62 26.74
C LEU A 183 8.56 13.19 28.18
N PHE A 184 8.15 12.39 29.17
CA PHE A 184 8.13 12.82 30.57
C PHE A 184 9.50 12.74 31.25
N ARG A 185 10.43 11.90 30.77
CA ARG A 185 11.81 11.84 31.29
C ARG A 185 12.60 13.14 31.06
N LEU A 186 12.23 13.94 30.06
CA LEU A 186 12.91 15.20 29.71
C LEU A 186 12.51 16.41 30.56
N LYS A 187 11.46 16.33 31.38
CA LYS A 187 11.17 17.34 32.41
C LYS A 187 11.64 16.85 33.77
N GLY A 188 12.93 17.02 34.03
CA GLY A 188 13.67 16.60 35.25
C GLY A 188 13.18 17.13 36.61
N LEU A 189 11.94 17.59 36.74
CA LEU A 189 11.28 17.93 38.01
C LEU A 189 10.03 17.07 38.32
N ALA A 190 9.67 16.13 37.44
CA ALA A 190 8.37 15.45 37.51
C ALA A 190 8.42 13.98 37.96
N SER A 191 9.42 13.55 38.74
CA SER A 191 9.46 12.15 39.23
C SER A 191 8.35 11.82 40.26
N SER A 192 7.49 12.77 40.60
CA SER A 192 6.04 12.56 40.79
C SER A 192 5.45 13.86 41.31
N ARG A 193 4.45 14.39 40.59
CA ARG A 193 3.70 15.59 41.02
C ARG A 193 3.26 15.49 42.48
N LYS A 194 2.87 14.30 42.93
CA LYS A 194 2.49 14.00 44.32
C LYS A 194 3.64 14.14 45.32
N LYS A 195 4.86 13.68 44.99
CA LYS A 195 6.04 13.88 45.85
C LYS A 195 6.49 15.34 45.84
N LEU A 196 6.38 16.03 44.70
CA LEU A 196 6.70 17.46 44.60
C LEU A 196 5.75 18.31 45.45
N ILE A 197 4.43 18.08 45.34
CA ILE A 197 3.43 18.74 46.19
C ILE A 197 3.69 18.44 47.67
N LYS A 198 3.97 17.18 48.04
CA LYS A 198 4.28 16.82 49.43
C LYS A 198 5.57 17.47 49.94
N LYS A 199 6.57 17.67 49.09
CA LYS A 199 7.80 18.39 49.43
C LYS A 199 7.53 19.89 49.60
N LEU A 200 6.77 20.49 48.69
CA LEU A 200 6.39 21.91 48.76
C LEU A 200 5.54 22.19 50.00
N ASP A 201 4.55 21.34 50.30
CA ASP A 201 3.70 21.45 51.48
C ASP A 201 4.52 21.36 52.78
N LYS A 202 5.50 20.44 52.82
CA LYS A 202 6.45 20.34 53.94
C LYS A 202 7.34 21.59 54.05
N GLU A 203 7.87 22.11 52.95
CA GLU A 203 8.71 23.32 52.98
C GLU A 203 7.91 24.58 53.32
N MET A 204 6.65 24.69 52.85
CA MET A 204 5.77 25.79 53.24
C MET A 204 5.40 25.76 54.73
N LYS A 205 5.30 24.57 55.34
CA LYS A 205 4.98 24.42 56.75
C LYS A 205 6.18 24.66 57.67
N ASP A 206 7.34 24.10 57.31
CA ASP A 206 8.49 24.02 58.21
C ASP A 206 9.60 25.04 57.89
N ARG A 207 9.61 25.62 56.67
CA ARG A 207 10.76 26.37 56.10
C ARG A 207 10.33 27.59 55.27
N LEU A 208 9.27 28.27 55.71
CA LEU A 208 8.81 29.51 55.09
C LEU A 208 9.68 30.68 55.58
N ILE A 209 10.34 31.37 54.64
CA ILE A 209 11.19 32.52 54.94
C ILE A 209 10.37 33.81 54.88
N SER A 210 9.54 33.95 53.86
CA SER A 210 8.69 35.13 53.66
C SER A 210 7.44 34.80 52.86
N ALA A 211 6.34 35.49 53.18
CA ALA A 211 5.10 35.47 52.43
C ALA A 211 4.65 36.92 52.20
N GLU A 212 4.77 37.38 50.95
CA GLU A 212 4.31 38.70 50.52
C GLU A 212 3.27 38.53 49.42
N GLY A 213 1.99 38.78 49.75
CA GLY A 213 0.88 38.69 48.81
C GLY A 213 0.77 37.31 48.16
N SER A 214 1.00 37.25 46.85
CA SER A 214 0.94 36.03 46.03
C SER A 214 2.28 35.28 45.92
N VAL A 215 3.33 35.72 46.61
CA VAL A 215 4.67 35.13 46.51
C VAL A 215 5.11 34.55 47.85
N TYR A 216 5.40 33.24 47.84
CA TYR A 216 5.92 32.50 48.99
C TYR A 216 7.35 32.09 48.73
N THR A 217 8.26 32.47 49.63
CA THR A 217 9.68 32.12 49.53
C THR A 217 10.04 31.12 50.61
N THR A 218 10.56 29.98 50.18
CA THR A 218 11.08 28.90 51.04
C THR A 218 12.59 28.76 50.84
N ASP A 219 13.23 27.89 51.63
CA ASP A 219 14.67 27.62 51.52
C ASP A 219 15.10 27.21 50.11
N ASN A 220 14.32 26.35 49.44
CA ASN A 220 14.71 25.78 48.14
C ASN A 220 13.85 26.28 46.97
N TYR A 221 12.69 26.87 47.21
CA TYR A 221 11.74 27.24 46.16
C TYR A 221 11.14 28.64 46.36
N ILE A 222 10.90 29.30 45.24
CA ILE A 222 10.06 30.49 45.13
C ILE A 222 8.74 30.04 44.47
N ILE A 223 7.63 30.25 45.18
CA ILE A 223 6.29 29.83 44.77
C ILE A 223 5.48 31.09 44.49
N LYS A 224 5.06 31.28 43.24
CA LYS A 224 4.20 32.39 42.82
C LYS A 224 2.79 31.86 42.57
N ALA A 225 1.86 32.19 43.45
CA ALA A 225 0.45 31.80 43.36
C ALA A 225 -0.33 32.86 42.57
N ASN A 226 -0.40 32.70 41.24
CA ASN A 226 -1.28 33.52 40.41
C ASN A 226 -2.70 32.95 40.43
N VAL A 227 -3.69 33.76 40.05
CA VAL A 227 -5.12 33.40 40.07
C VAL A 227 -5.41 32.12 39.27
N SER A 228 -4.66 31.86 38.19
CA SER A 228 -4.93 30.74 37.26
C SER A 228 -3.84 29.67 37.23
N TYR A 229 -2.68 29.91 37.85
CA TYR A 229 -1.57 28.95 37.86
C TYR A 229 -0.60 29.23 39.02
N ILE A 230 0.12 28.19 39.43
CA ILE A 230 1.18 28.27 40.43
C ILE A 230 2.50 28.04 39.69
N ASP A 231 3.40 29.01 39.75
CA ASP A 231 4.75 28.90 39.21
C ASP A 231 5.74 28.58 40.34
N ILE A 232 6.66 27.65 40.07
CA ILE A 232 7.60 27.12 41.07
C ILE A 232 9.00 27.20 40.47
N GLU A 233 9.79 28.12 40.99
CA GLU A 233 11.19 28.30 40.62
C GLU A 233 12.08 27.75 41.73
N LYS A 234 13.12 26.98 41.37
CA LYS A 234 14.13 26.54 42.35
C LYS A 234 15.04 27.72 42.68
N ARG A 235 15.17 28.07 43.96
CA ARG A 235 16.08 29.13 44.40
C ARG A 235 17.52 28.71 44.11
N PRO A 236 18.35 29.56 43.45
CA PRO A 236 19.77 29.28 43.30
C PRO A 236 20.41 29.23 44.69
N ALA A 237 21.21 28.20 44.95
CA ALA A 237 21.93 28.06 46.21
C ALA A 237 22.95 29.21 46.34
N HIS A 238 22.97 29.88 47.50
CA HIS A 238 24.09 30.71 47.93
C HIS A 238 25.14 29.84 48.62
#